data_AF-A0A2R7UBL7-F1
#
_entry.id   AF-A0A2R7UBL7-F1
#
_cell.length_a   1.000
_cell.length_b   1.000
_cell.length_c   1.000
_cell.angle_alpha   90.00
_cell.angle_beta   90.00
_cell.angle_gamma   90.00
#
_symmetry.space_group_name_H-M   'P 1'
#
loop_
_entity.id
_entity.type
_entity.pdbx_description
1 polymer ?
#
loop_
_entity_poly.entity_id
_entity_poly.type
_entity_poly.pdbx_seq_one_letter_code
_entity_poly.pdbx_strand_id
1 'polypeptide(L)' 'AIPGKPMRLLVQGVGTRFDKHFDRAWRADEPRITRLVLIGQDLDAAQLEARLRQALGA' A
#
# COMPACT_ATOMS: atom_id res chain seq x y z
N ALA A 1 0.22 0.99 7.63
CA ALA A 1 0.65 -0.43 7.61
C ALA A 1 -0.54 -1.34 7.92
N ILE A 2 -0.47 -2.64 7.65
CA ILE A 2 -1.54 -3.58 8.05
C ILE A 2 -1.58 -3.71 9.57
N PRO A 3 -2.71 -3.41 10.23
CA PRO A 3 -2.83 -3.53 11.67
C PRO A 3 -2.49 -4.94 12.16
N GLY A 4 -1.74 -5.03 13.25
CA GLY A 4 -1.37 -6.31 13.88
C GLY A 4 -0.34 -7.16 13.14
N LYS A 5 0.18 -6.74 11.97
CA LYS A 5 1.20 -7.52 11.23
C LYS A 5 2.62 -7.05 11.57
N PRO A 6 3.54 -7.98 11.94
CA PRO A 6 4.91 -7.63 12.29
C PRO A 6 5.81 -7.38 11.07
N MET A 7 5.31 -7.59 9.85
CA MET A 7 6.06 -7.47 8.60
C MET A 7 5.46 -6.43 7.66
N ARG A 8 6.31 -5.91 6.77
CA ARG A 8 5.92 -5.01 5.68
C ARG A 8 5.25 -5.82 4.58
N LEU A 9 4.05 -5.43 4.15
CA LEU A 9 3.45 -5.97 2.93
C LEU A 9 3.93 -5.11 1.75
N LEU A 10 4.66 -5.73 0.82
CA LEU A 10 4.98 -5.14 -0.46
C LEU A 10 3.90 -5.51 -1.47
N VAL A 11 3.44 -4.52 -2.26
CA VAL A 11 2.51 -4.70 -3.37
C VAL A 11 3.12 -4.05 -4.60
N GLN A 12 3.10 -4.76 -5.71
CA GLN A 12 3.60 -4.28 -6.99
C GLN A 12 2.74 -4.80 -8.15
N GLY A 13 2.70 -4.08 -9.26
CA GLY A 13 1.95 -4.52 -10.42
C GLY A 13 2.20 -3.67 -11.66
N VAL A 14 1.93 -4.26 -12.82
CA VAL A 14 1.99 -3.60 -14.13
C VAL A 14 0.76 -4.01 -14.93
N GLY A 15 0.03 -3.02 -15.44
CA GLY A 15 -1.25 -3.24 -16.11
C GLY A 15 -2.26 -3.89 -15.16
N THR A 16 -2.75 -5.08 -15.52
CA THR A 16 -3.75 -5.82 -14.74
C THR A 16 -3.15 -6.85 -13.79
N ARG A 17 -1.83 -7.04 -13.79
CA ARG A 17 -1.15 -8.07 -13.01
C ARG A 17 -0.58 -7.46 -11.74
N PHE A 18 -1.03 -7.98 -10.61
CA PHE A 18 -0.60 -7.54 -9.29
C PHE A 18 -0.10 -8.72 -8.48
N ASP A 19 0.92 -8.47 -7.68
CA ASP A 19 1.47 -9.41 -6.72
C ASP A 19 1.65 -8.75 -5.35
N LYS A 20 1.63 -9.56 -4.30
CA LYS A 20 1.87 -9.13 -2.92
C LYS A 20 2.66 -10.19 -2.17
N HIS A 21 3.64 -9.75 -1.39
CA HIS A 21 4.36 -10.61 -0.46
C HIS A 21 4.82 -9.83 0.76
N PHE A 22 5.08 -10.55 1.86
CA PHE A 22 5.73 -9.96 3.00
C PHE A 22 7.22 -9.84 2.71
N ASP A 23 7.73 -8.62 2.82
CA ASP A 23 9.15 -8.30 2.71
C ASP A 23 9.81 -8.57 4.09
N ARG A 24 10.45 -7.58 4.71
CA ARG A 24 11.06 -7.72 6.04
C ARG A 24 10.14 -7.36 7.19
N ALA A 25 10.52 -7.78 8.39
CA ALA A 25 9.96 -7.29 9.65
C ALA A 25 10.12 -5.76 9.78
N TRP A 26 9.15 -5.13 10.43
CA TRP A 26 9.29 -3.76 10.90
C TRP A 26 10.40 -3.68 11.94
N ARG A 27 11.25 -2.64 11.87
CA ARG A 27 12.17 -2.34 12.97
C ARG A 27 11.40 -1.67 14.12
N ALA A 28 11.96 -1.74 15.32
CA ALA A 28 11.31 -1.17 16.51
C ALA A 28 11.15 0.36 16.42
N ASP A 29 12.09 1.03 15.76
CA ASP A 29 12.19 2.48 15.56
C ASP A 29 11.59 2.96 14.22
N GLU A 30 11.03 2.06 13.41
CA GLU A 30 10.51 2.38 12.09
C GLU A 30 9.02 2.78 12.17
N PRO A 31 8.64 3.98 11.67
CA PRO A 31 7.24 4.37 11.57
C PRO A 31 6.47 3.42 10.65
N ARG A 32 5.38 2.84 11.15
CA ARG A 32 4.53 1.87 10.42
C ARG A 32 3.59 2.53 9.40
N ILE A 33 4.17 3.19 8.40
CA ILE A 33 3.45 3.96 7.39
C ILE A 33 3.23 3.16 6.10
N THR A 34 2.13 3.44 5.40
CA THR A 34 1.89 2.94 4.04
C THR A 34 2.32 4.01 3.04
N ARG A 35 3.04 3.63 1.99
CA ARG A 35 3.38 4.52 0.86
C ARG A 35 3.04 3.81 -0.43
N LEU A 36 2.29 4.48 -1.31
CA LEU A 36 1.86 3.96 -2.60
C LEU A 36 2.19 4.98 -3.67
N VAL A 37 2.63 4.50 -4.83
CA VAL A 37 2.85 5.29 -6.03
C VAL A 37 2.07 4.62 -7.15
N LEU A 38 1.20 5.37 -7.80
CA LEU A 38 0.40 4.92 -8.94
C LEU A 38 0.82 5.73 -10.15
N ILE A 39 1.12 5.04 -11.26
CA ILE A 39 1.58 5.64 -12.51
C ILE A 39 0.65 5.15 -13.60
N GLY A 40 0.06 6.08 -14.35
CA GLY A 40 -0.90 5.79 -15.40
C GLY A 40 -1.45 7.07 -16.03
N GLN A 41 -2.20 6.89 -17.11
CA GLN A 41 -2.90 7.98 -17.79
C GLN A 41 -4.33 8.10 -17.25
N ASP A 42 -4.86 9.33 -17.22
CA ASP A 42 -6.24 9.64 -16.80
C ASP A 42 -6.59 9.12 -15.39
N LEU A 43 -5.62 9.14 -14.48
CA LEU A 43 -5.82 8.78 -13.09
C LEU A 43 -6.47 9.93 -12.31
N ASP A 44 -7.61 9.66 -11.68
CA ASP A 44 -8.22 10.56 -10.71
C ASP A 44 -7.61 10.32 -9.32
N ALA A 45 -6.66 11.18 -8.95
CA ALA A 45 -5.95 11.08 -7.68
C ALA A 45 -6.89 11.15 -6.46
N ALA A 46 -7.91 12.01 -6.50
CA ALA A 46 -8.82 12.20 -5.37
C ALA A 46 -9.71 10.97 -5.16
N GLN A 47 -10.24 10.41 -6.25
CA GLN A 47 -11.02 9.18 -6.19
C GLN A 47 -10.16 8.00 -5.71
N LEU A 48 -8.96 7.86 -6.23
CA LEU A 48 -8.02 6.79 -5.84
C LEU A 48 -7.66 6.89 -4.35
N GLU A 49 -7.31 8.09 -3.87
CA GLU A 49 -6.98 8.31 -2.47
C GLU A 49 -8.16 7.98 -1.55
N ALA A 50 -9.37 8.46 -1.87
CA ALA A 50 -10.56 8.18 -1.08
C ALA A 50 -10.85 6.67 -0.99
N ARG A 51 -10.75 5.95 -2.12
CA ARG A 51 -10.94 4.49 -2.16
C ARG A 51 -9.87 3.73 -1.37
N LEU A 52 -8.61 4.15 -1.48
CA LEU A 52 -7.51 3.54 -0.72
C LEU A 52 -7.67 3.76 0.79
N ARG A 53 -8.03 4.98 1.21
CA ARG A 53 -8.30 5.28 2.63
C ARG A 53 -9.47 4.47 3.17
N GLN A 54 -10.56 4.36 2.40
CA GLN A 54 -11.70 3.52 2.77
C GLN A 54 -11.31 2.05 2.92
N ALA A 55 -10.54 1.50 1.96
CA ALA A 55 -10.13 0.10 1.96
C ALA A 55 -9.15 -0.26 3.09
N LEU A 56 -8.32 0.70 3.51
CA LEU A 56 -7.38 0.50 4.60
C LEU A 56 -8.06 0.48 5.97
N GLY A 57 -9.33 0.94 6.07
CA GLY A 57 -10.01 1.20 7.33
C GLY A 57 -9.31 2.36 8.04
N ALA A 58 -10.07 3.43 8.34
CA ALA A 58 -9.56 4.58 9.07
C ALA A 58 -8.66 4.20 10.27
#